data_AF-A0A387BEN1-F1
#
_entry.id   AF-A0A387BEN1-F1
#
_cell.length_a   1.000
_cell.length_b   1.000
_cell.length_c   1.000
_cell.angle_alpha   90.00
_cell.angle_beta   90.00
_cell.angle_gamma   90.00
#
_symmetry.space_group_name_H-M   'P 1'
#
loop_
_entity.id
_entity.type
_entity.pdbx_description
1 polymer ?
#
loop_
_entity_poly.entity_id
_entity_poly.type
_entity_poly.pdbx_seq_one_letter_code
_entity_poly.pdbx_strand_id
1 'polypeptide(L)'
;MTEILDAGPFYHGTKADLQIGDLLTAGFQSNYQSKVIMNHIYFTALADGAGFAAELARGQGKPRVYQVEPTGDFENDPNVTDKKFPGNPTRSYRSSQPLKIIDEIHDWKKQSPEAIQKWREKIAKSKGDILN
;
A
#
# COMPACT_ATOMS: atom_id res chain seq x y z
N MET A 1 -5.38 13.80 -17.93
CA MET A 1 -4.36 13.65 -16.88
C MET A 1 -5.13 13.59 -15.58
N THR A 2 -5.10 12.46 -14.88
CA THR A 2 -5.74 12.34 -13.56
C THR A 2 -4.90 13.14 -12.58
N GLU A 3 -5.47 14.23 -12.08
CA GLU A 3 -4.83 15.13 -11.11
C GLU A 3 -4.40 14.37 -9.86
N ILE A 4 -3.23 14.68 -9.32
CA ILE A 4 -2.81 14.18 -8.00
C ILE A 4 -3.59 15.00 -6.97
N LEU A 5 -4.44 14.32 -6.20
CA LEU A 5 -5.44 14.99 -5.35
C LEU A 5 -4.90 15.38 -3.97
N ASP A 6 -3.82 14.75 -3.51
CA ASP A 6 -3.32 14.91 -2.15
C ASP A 6 -1.84 15.34 -2.14
N ALA A 7 -1.49 16.25 -1.24
CA ALA A 7 -0.11 16.60 -0.90
C ALA A 7 0.44 15.78 0.28
N GLY A 8 -0.29 14.73 0.69
CA GLY A 8 -0.05 13.98 1.92
C GLY A 8 -0.89 14.49 3.10
N PRO A 9 -0.68 13.95 4.32
CA PRO A 9 0.30 12.91 4.65
C PRO A 9 0.03 11.58 3.94
N PHE A 10 1.09 10.85 3.62
CA PHE A 10 1.02 9.55 2.97
C PHE A 10 1.41 8.42 3.92
N TYR A 11 0.85 7.24 3.68
CA TYR A 11 1.00 6.08 4.53
C TYR A 11 1.29 4.82 3.73
N HIS A 12 2.21 4.01 4.23
CA HIS A 12 2.55 2.70 3.71
C HIS A 12 2.27 1.61 4.73
N GLY A 13 1.46 0.63 4.34
CA GLY A 13 1.14 -0.53 5.18
C GLY A 13 1.99 -1.74 4.82
N THR A 14 2.70 -2.30 5.80
CA THR A 14 3.57 -3.47 5.59
C THR A 14 3.73 -4.31 6.85
N LYS A 15 4.37 -5.48 6.72
CA LYS A 15 4.86 -6.28 7.84
C LYS A 15 6.38 -6.22 8.00
N ALA A 16 7.04 -5.46 7.14
CA ALA A 16 8.46 -5.18 7.27
C ALA A 16 8.71 -4.32 8.53
N ASP A 17 9.77 -4.67 9.24
CA ASP A 17 10.24 -3.93 10.41
C ASP A 17 11.20 -2.85 9.92
N LEU A 18 10.67 -1.65 9.66
CA LEU A 18 11.38 -0.49 9.14
C LEU A 18 11.54 0.53 10.26
N GLN A 19 12.58 1.35 10.17
CA GLN A 19 12.88 2.40 11.13
C GLN A 19 12.69 3.78 10.49
N ILE A 20 12.46 4.80 11.33
CA ILE A 20 12.43 6.19 10.89
C ILE A 20 13.77 6.55 10.27
N GLY A 21 13.73 7.16 9.08
CA GLY A 21 14.90 7.49 8.27
C GLY A 21 15.23 6.46 7.20
N ASP A 22 14.67 5.25 7.26
CA ASP A 22 14.85 4.24 6.22
C ASP A 22 14.27 4.70 4.88
N LEU A 23 14.90 4.23 3.80
CA LEU A 23 14.39 4.38 2.44
C LEU A 23 13.75 3.06 2.00
N LEU A 24 12.43 3.09 1.87
CA LEU A 24 11.68 2.02 1.24
C LEU A 24 11.87 2.11 -0.27
N THR A 25 12.30 1.02 -0.91
CA THR A 25 12.55 0.95 -2.36
C THR A 25 11.61 -0.04 -3.04
N ALA A 26 11.45 0.08 -4.36
CA ALA A 26 10.87 -1.00 -5.17
C ALA A 26 11.83 -2.21 -5.27
N GLY A 27 11.37 -3.30 -5.89
CA GLY A 27 12.17 -4.52 -6.11
C GLY A 27 11.84 -5.69 -5.19
N PHE A 28 10.84 -5.55 -4.32
CA PHE A 28 10.38 -6.64 -3.44
C PHE A 28 9.31 -7.51 -4.11
N GLN A 29 9.17 -8.75 -3.64
CA GLN A 29 8.13 -9.66 -4.12
C GLN A 29 6.73 -9.12 -3.80
N SER A 30 5.79 -9.35 -4.71
CA SER A 30 4.39 -8.94 -4.54
C SER A 30 3.72 -9.62 -3.34
N ASN A 31 2.88 -8.85 -2.64
CA ASN A 31 2.00 -9.35 -1.60
C ASN A 31 0.88 -10.29 -2.12
N TYR A 32 0.59 -10.28 -3.42
CA TYR A 32 -0.53 -11.06 -3.98
C TYR A 32 -0.08 -12.14 -4.96
N GLN A 33 1.02 -11.93 -5.70
CA GLN A 33 1.53 -12.89 -6.69
C GLN A 33 3.01 -13.25 -6.44
N SER A 34 3.31 -14.48 -6.04
CA SER A 34 4.68 -14.90 -5.64
C SER A 34 5.76 -14.77 -6.72
N LYS A 35 5.39 -14.70 -8.00
CA LYS A 35 6.33 -14.61 -9.12
C LYS A 35 6.58 -13.18 -9.61
N VAL A 36 5.90 -12.18 -9.04
CA VAL A 36 6.01 -10.78 -9.47
C VAL A 36 6.94 -10.02 -8.54
N ILE A 37 7.96 -9.39 -9.11
CA ILE A 37 8.80 -8.39 -8.46
C ILE A 37 8.17 -7.04 -8.71
N MET A 38 7.84 -6.30 -7.65
CA MET A 38 7.16 -5.00 -7.76
C MET A 38 8.15 -3.93 -8.20
N ASN A 39 7.86 -3.25 -9.32
CA ASN A 39 8.63 -2.12 -9.85
C ASN A 39 8.25 -0.79 -9.19
N HIS A 40 7.17 -0.79 -8.40
CA HIS A 40 6.65 0.37 -7.71
C HIS A 40 6.40 0.08 -6.23
N ILE A 41 6.47 1.14 -5.43
CA ILE A 41 6.09 1.18 -4.02
C ILE A 41 4.70 1.78 -3.95
N TYR A 42 3.80 1.13 -3.21
CA TYR A 42 2.40 1.52 -3.12
C TYR A 42 2.12 2.17 -1.77
N PHE A 43 1.42 3.29 -1.77
CA PHE A 43 1.08 4.04 -0.58
C PHE A 43 -0.27 4.74 -0.76
N THR A 44 -0.81 5.31 0.30
CA THR A 44 -2.14 5.96 0.28
C THR A 44 -2.18 7.19 1.16
N ALA A 45 -3.04 8.15 0.86
CA ALA A 45 -3.33 9.27 1.77
C ALA A 45 -4.27 8.89 2.93
N LEU A 46 -4.73 7.63 3.01
CA LEU A 46 -5.64 7.14 4.04
C LEU A 46 -4.94 6.17 4.99
N ALA A 47 -4.73 6.57 6.26
CA ALA A 47 -4.08 5.72 7.27
C ALA A 47 -4.81 4.38 7.47
N ASP A 48 -6.14 4.38 7.51
CA ASP A 48 -6.95 3.15 7.59
C ASP A 48 -6.75 2.24 6.37
N GLY A 49 -6.56 2.83 5.18
CA GLY A 49 -6.26 2.09 3.95
C GLY A 49 -4.89 1.40 4.04
N ALA A 50 -3.89 2.11 4.58
CA ALA A 50 -2.57 1.53 4.84
C ALA A 50 -2.64 0.42 5.91
N GLY A 51 -3.38 0.62 7.00
CA GLY A 51 -3.60 -0.40 8.02
C GLY A 51 -4.22 -1.68 7.46
N PHE A 52 -5.24 -1.53 6.61
CA PHE A 52 -5.84 -2.65 5.90
C PHE A 52 -4.84 -3.37 4.97
N ALA A 53 -4.00 -2.61 4.25
CA ALA A 53 -2.95 -3.19 3.41
C ALA A 53 -1.91 -3.96 4.25
N ALA A 54 -1.52 -3.44 5.41
CA ALA A 54 -0.57 -4.08 6.33
C ALA A 54 -1.08 -5.44 6.85
N GLU A 55 -2.37 -5.53 7.19
CA GLU A 55 -3.05 -6.78 7.59
C GLU A 55 -3.01 -7.86 6.50
N LEU A 56 -3.08 -7.43 5.23
CA LEU A 56 -3.05 -8.30 4.05
C LEU A 56 -1.63 -8.59 3.55
N ALA A 57 -0.64 -7.79 3.95
CA ALA A 57 0.74 -7.96 3.52
C ALA A 57 1.27 -9.37 3.85
N ARG A 58 2.17 -9.86 2.99
CA ARG A 58 2.81 -11.17 3.20
C ARG A 58 3.84 -11.08 4.31
N GLY A 59 4.13 -12.24 4.90
CA GLY A 59 5.06 -12.38 6.01
C GLY A 59 4.36 -12.67 7.34
N GLN A 60 5.15 -13.12 8.31
CA GLN A 60 4.72 -13.44 9.67
C GLN A 60 4.89 -12.27 10.65
N GLY A 61 5.42 -11.14 10.18
CA GLY A 61 5.57 -9.92 10.98
C GLY A 61 4.22 -9.34 11.40
N LYS A 62 4.27 -8.47 12.42
CA LYS A 62 3.09 -7.70 12.85
C LYS A 62 2.75 -6.67 11.77
N PRO A 63 1.46 -6.40 11.49
CA PRO A 63 1.08 -5.32 10.58
C PRO A 63 1.49 -3.98 11.20
N ARG A 64 2.16 -3.15 10.39
CA ARG A 64 2.66 -1.82 10.74
C ARG A 64 2.24 -0.83 9.66
N VAL A 65 2.01 0.40 10.07
CA VAL A 65 1.71 1.53 9.18
C VAL A 65 2.78 2.58 9.41
N TYR A 66 3.42 3.01 8.34
CA TYR A 66 4.41 4.07 8.40
C TYR A 66 3.88 5.29 7.68
N GLN A 67 4.11 6.47 8.25
CA GLN A 67 4.00 7.70 7.50
C GLN A 67 5.23 7.83 6.61
N VAL A 68 5.01 8.13 5.34
CA VAL A 68 6.05 8.13 4.32
C VAL A 68 6.06 9.43 3.53
N GLU A 69 7.24 9.81 3.07
CA GLU A 69 7.44 10.98 2.21
C GLU A 69 8.04 10.51 0.88
N PRO A 70 7.37 10.74 -0.26
CA PRO A 70 7.93 10.45 -1.57
C PRO A 70 9.20 11.26 -1.83
N THR A 71 10.27 10.60 -2.26
CA THR A 71 11.53 11.29 -2.61
C THR A 71 11.55 11.81 -4.05
N GLY A 72 10.52 11.49 -4.83
CA GLY A 72 10.35 11.94 -6.21
C GLY A 72 8.92 11.73 -6.69
N ASP A 73 8.74 11.70 -8.00
CA ASP A 73 7.41 11.65 -8.63
C ASP A 73 6.63 10.38 -8.28
N PHE A 74 5.31 10.51 -8.23
CA PHE A 74 4.37 9.43 -8.02
C PHE A 74 3.10 9.64 -8.83
N GLU A 75 2.32 8.58 -9.00
CA GLU A 75 1.09 8.59 -9.78
C GLU A 75 -0.03 7.83 -9.07
N ASN A 76 -1.27 7.99 -9.55
CA ASN A 76 -2.42 7.24 -9.06
C ASN A 76 -2.22 5.74 -9.29
N ASP A 77 -2.58 4.90 -8.32
CA ASP A 77 -2.46 3.45 -8.45
C ASP A 77 -3.49 2.91 -9.47
N PRO A 78 -3.05 2.38 -10.63
CA PRO A 78 -3.94 1.91 -11.67
C PRO A 78 -4.69 0.63 -11.27
N ASN A 79 -4.31 -0.04 -10.18
CA ASN A 79 -5.00 -1.25 -9.72
C ASN A 79 -6.35 -0.94 -9.05
N VAL A 80 -6.54 0.30 -8.58
CA VAL A 80 -7.75 0.71 -7.85
C VAL A 80 -8.37 2.01 -8.36
N THR A 81 -7.61 2.82 -9.10
CA THR A 81 -8.09 4.04 -9.77
C THR A 81 -8.86 3.67 -11.04
N ASP A 82 -10.03 4.28 -11.25
CA ASP A 82 -10.88 4.08 -12.44
C ASP A 82 -11.26 2.61 -12.71
N LYS A 83 -11.26 1.74 -11.69
CA LYS A 83 -11.64 0.33 -11.82
C LYS A 83 -13.10 0.09 -11.51
N LYS A 84 -13.47 0.18 -10.23
CA LYS A 84 -14.84 -0.04 -9.77
C LYS A 84 -15.64 1.25 -9.68
N PHE A 85 -14.94 2.36 -9.43
CA PHE A 85 -15.49 3.69 -9.30
C PHE A 85 -14.60 4.66 -10.09
N PRO A 86 -15.17 5.75 -10.64
CA PRO A 86 -14.39 6.77 -11.34
C PRO A 86 -13.44 7.51 -10.38
N GLY A 87 -12.26 7.84 -10.87
CA GLY A 87 -11.19 8.51 -10.13
C GLY A 87 -10.47 7.59 -9.14
N ASN A 88 -9.80 8.22 -8.16
CA ASN A 88 -9.02 7.54 -7.12
C ASN A 88 -9.66 7.73 -5.73
N PRO A 89 -10.85 7.13 -5.47
CA PRO A 89 -11.54 7.33 -4.19
C PRO A 89 -10.79 6.70 -3.01
N THR A 90 -9.93 5.71 -3.25
CA THR A 90 -9.06 5.10 -2.23
C THR A 90 -7.81 5.94 -1.95
N ARG A 91 -7.58 7.02 -2.72
CA ARG A 91 -6.39 7.87 -2.65
C ARG A 91 -5.11 7.04 -2.59
N SER A 92 -5.05 6.04 -3.46
CA SER A 92 -3.92 5.11 -3.57
C SER A 92 -2.99 5.56 -4.67
N TYR A 93 -1.70 5.51 -4.37
CA TYR A 93 -0.64 6.02 -5.23
C TYR A 93 0.46 4.97 -5.35
N ARG A 94 1.27 5.12 -6.39
CA ARG A 94 2.50 4.33 -6.57
C ARG A 94 3.65 5.19 -7.03
N SER A 95 4.87 4.85 -6.61
CA SER A 95 6.11 5.51 -7.05
C SER A 95 7.18 4.49 -7.38
N SER A 96 7.99 4.75 -8.41
CA SER A 96 9.22 4.01 -8.70
C SER A 96 10.41 4.55 -7.90
N GLN A 97 10.32 5.78 -7.39
CA GLN A 97 11.32 6.40 -6.53
C GLN A 97 11.14 5.94 -5.08
N PRO A 98 12.21 5.92 -4.28
CA PRO A 98 12.12 5.54 -2.87
C PRO A 98 11.13 6.39 -2.07
N LEU A 99 10.56 5.81 -1.02
CA LEU A 99 9.80 6.54 0.00
C LEU A 99 10.61 6.59 1.29
N LYS A 100 10.72 7.76 1.90
CA LYS A 100 11.38 7.90 3.20
C LYS A 100 10.38 7.61 4.31
N ILE A 101 10.77 6.76 5.26
CA ILE A 101 9.99 6.55 6.49
C ILE A 101 10.21 7.74 7.42
N ILE A 102 9.13 8.46 7.75
CA ILE A 102 9.21 9.64 8.62
C ILE A 102 8.58 9.41 9.99
N ASP A 103 7.64 8.47 10.11
CA ASP A 103 7.06 8.07 11.40
C ASP A 103 6.41 6.67 11.35
N GLU A 104 6.16 6.06 12.51
CA GLU A 104 5.32 4.85 12.65
C GLU A 104 3.96 5.22 13.28
N ILE A 105 2.88 4.91 12.56
CA ILE A 105 1.53 5.25 12.98
C ILE A 105 0.85 4.03 13.60
N HIS A 106 0.34 4.21 14.82
CA HIS A 106 -0.39 3.18 15.56
C HIS A 106 -1.90 3.42 15.61
N ASP A 107 -2.35 4.64 15.31
CA ASP A 107 -3.76 5.03 15.33
C ASP A 107 -4.40 4.81 13.95
N TRP A 108 -4.76 3.56 13.68
CA TRP A 108 -5.50 3.17 12.49
C TRP A 108 -6.50 2.07 12.83
N LYS A 109 -7.60 2.01 12.08
CA LYS A 109 -8.70 1.10 12.36
C LYS A 109 -8.35 -0.34 12.04
N LYS A 110 -8.08 -1.11 13.09
CA LYS A 110 -7.91 -2.57 12.99
C LYS A 110 -9.21 -3.24 12.57
N GLN A 111 -9.11 -4.14 11.61
CA GLN A 111 -10.22 -4.97 11.17
C GLN A 111 -10.31 -6.20 12.06
N SER A 112 -11.50 -6.81 12.14
CA SER A 112 -11.63 -8.08 12.86
C SER A 112 -10.89 -9.20 12.09
N PRO A 113 -10.35 -10.21 12.79
CA PRO A 113 -9.68 -11.34 12.14
C PRO A 113 -10.55 -12.03 11.08
N GLU A 114 -11.85 -12.13 11.33
CA GLU A 114 -12.82 -12.75 10.41
C GLU A 114 -12.99 -11.91 9.13
N ALA A 115 -12.99 -10.58 9.26
CA ALA A 115 -13.07 -9.67 8.12
C ALA A 115 -11.81 -9.78 7.23
N ILE A 116 -10.62 -9.82 7.85
CA ILE A 116 -9.36 -9.99 7.14
C ILE A 116 -9.30 -11.35 6.44
N GLN A 117 -9.74 -12.42 7.11
CA GLN A 117 -9.79 -13.75 6.51
C GLN A 117 -10.70 -13.79 5.26
N LYS A 118 -11.90 -13.20 5.34
CA LYS A 118 -12.80 -13.07 4.18
C LYS A 118 -12.16 -12.31 3.02
N TRP A 119 -11.38 -11.27 3.31
CA TRP A 119 -10.65 -10.53 2.28
C TRP A 119 -9.54 -11.34 1.64
N ARG A 120 -8.74 -12.06 2.43
CA ARG A 120 -7.71 -12.98 1.91
C ARG A 120 -8.31 -14.03 0.97
N GLU A 121 -9.44 -14.61 1.34
CA GLU A 121 -10.15 -15.58 0.49
C GLU A 121 -10.68 -14.96 -0.80
N LYS A 122 -11.22 -13.74 -0.74
CA LYS A 122 -11.67 -13.01 -1.94
C LYS A 122 -10.50 -12.72 -2.88
N ILE A 123 -9.36 -12.28 -2.36
CA ILE A 123 -8.17 -11.98 -3.15
C ILE A 123 -7.60 -13.27 -3.75
N ALA A 124 -7.52 -14.36 -2.99
CA ALA A 124 -7.07 -15.66 -3.50
C ALA A 124 -7.98 -16.22 -4.62
N LYS A 125 -9.28 -15.92 -4.58
CA LYS A 125 -10.23 -16.27 -5.65
C LYS A 125 -10.19 -15.30 -6.84
N SER A 126 -9.70 -14.09 -6.63
CA SER A 126 -9.56 -13.07 -7.67
C SER A 126 -8.30 -13.35 -8.50
N LYS A 127 -8.47 -13.78 -9.75
CA LYS A 127 -7.39 -13.86 -10.75
C LYS A 127 -7.07 -12.46 -11.32
N GLY A 128 -6.96 -11.45 -10.46
CA GLY A 128 -6.61 -10.10 -10.90
C GLY A 128 -5.14 -10.06 -11.26
N ASP A 129 -4.83 -9.68 -12.51
CA ASP A 129 -3.47 -9.34 -12.90
C ASP A 129 -3.05 -8.06 -12.18
N ILE A 130 -1.92 -8.11 -11.48
CA ILE A 130 -1.34 -6.92 -10.86
C ILE A 130 -0.73 -6.09 -11.98
N LEU A 131 -1.22 -4.87 -12.14
CA LEU A 131 -0.58 -3.87 -12.99
C LEU A 131 0.64 -3.35 -12.22
N ASN A 132 1.76 -4.00 -12.51
CA ASN A 132 3.08 -3.66 -12.02
C ASN A 132 3.65 -2.49 -12.83
#